data_AF-A0A7S2MR17-F1
#
_entry.id   AF-A0A7S2MR17-F1
#
_cell.length_a   1.000
_cell.length_b   1.000
_cell.length_c   1.000
_cell.angle_alpha   90.00
_cell.angle_beta   90.00
_cell.angle_gamma   90.00
#
_symmetry.space_group_name_H-M   'P 1'
#
loop_
_entity.id
_entity.type
_entity.pdbx_description
1 polymer ?
#
loop_
_entity_poly.entity_id
_entity_poly.type
_entity_poly.pdbx_seq_one_letter_code
_entity_poly.pdbx_strand_id
1 'polypeptide(L)'
;AEAPIDNAADIDAAWLDGFPLSTQGRYVRDRHGRRFKFSGVNWYGASDAYHVVGGLDMQPLSHICAVVRELGFSMVRLPFSSEMLRAHAPAPGSVNFDLNPGLQGKSPLEILDEVVRELGRQRVAVVLNNHTTFGAWCGGPDSNGLWFLPTGRAPWGPQTEAQWIEDWAMLAARYRLCPQVVGYDLRNEVRASPHR
;
A
#
# COMPACT_ATOMS: atom_id res chain seq x y z
N ALA A 1 14.43 8.49 -11.01
CA ALA A 1 13.24 7.68 -10.74
C ALA A 1 13.68 6.22 -10.72
N GLU A 2 13.26 5.46 -9.70
CA GLU A 2 13.49 4.01 -9.65
C GLU A 2 12.83 3.32 -10.86
N ALA A 3 13.39 2.19 -11.28
CA ALA A 3 12.79 1.42 -12.37
C ALA A 3 11.38 0.95 -11.98
N PRO A 4 10.41 0.94 -12.91
CA PRO A 4 9.12 0.34 -12.63
C PRO A 4 9.32 -1.14 -12.32
N ILE A 5 8.53 -1.67 -11.39
CA ILE A 5 8.61 -3.09 -11.08
C ILE A 5 7.68 -3.84 -12.00
N ASP A 6 8.23 -4.80 -12.73
CA ASP A 6 7.45 -5.75 -13.51
C ASP A 6 6.92 -6.87 -12.59
N ASN A 7 5.86 -6.56 -11.85
CA ASN A 7 5.18 -7.54 -11.00
C ASN A 7 4.03 -8.24 -11.71
N ALA A 8 3.81 -7.95 -12.99
CA ALA A 8 2.76 -8.58 -13.78
C ALA A 8 3.20 -9.90 -14.41
N ALA A 9 4.51 -10.12 -14.57
CA ALA A 9 5.07 -11.27 -15.29
C ALA A 9 4.53 -12.64 -14.83
N ASP A 10 4.31 -12.83 -13.53
CA ASP A 10 3.83 -14.11 -12.97
C ASP A 10 2.37 -14.06 -12.49
N ILE A 11 1.61 -13.04 -12.88
CA ILE A 11 0.19 -12.93 -12.56
C ILE A 11 -0.63 -13.54 -13.69
N ASP A 12 -1.73 -14.21 -13.35
CA ASP A 12 -2.68 -14.75 -14.30
C ASP A 12 -3.13 -13.72 -15.35
N ALA A 13 -2.77 -13.95 -16.61
CA ALA A 13 -3.11 -13.07 -17.73
C ALA A 13 -4.61 -12.85 -17.90
N ALA A 14 -5.45 -13.85 -17.59
CA ALA A 14 -6.91 -13.72 -17.69
C ALA A 14 -7.46 -12.78 -16.60
N TRP A 15 -6.81 -12.72 -15.44
CA TRP A 15 -7.10 -11.72 -14.42
C TRP A 15 -6.64 -10.33 -14.86
N LEU A 16 -5.42 -10.21 -15.39
CA LEU A 16 -4.87 -8.94 -15.84
C LEU A 16 -5.66 -8.32 -17.00
N ASP A 17 -6.27 -9.14 -17.85
CA ASP A 17 -7.15 -8.71 -18.92
C ASP A 17 -8.46 -8.05 -18.42
N GLY A 18 -8.71 -7.97 -17.11
CA GLY A 18 -9.77 -7.12 -16.58
C GLY A 18 -9.43 -5.62 -16.53
N PHE A 19 -8.16 -5.24 -16.61
CA PHE A 19 -7.71 -3.88 -16.32
C PHE A 19 -7.41 -3.05 -17.59
N PRO A 20 -7.45 -1.70 -17.54
CA PRO A 20 -7.71 -0.86 -16.37
C PRO A 20 -9.19 -0.85 -15.96
N LEU A 21 -9.43 -0.53 -14.69
CA LEU A 21 -10.79 -0.25 -14.23
C LEU A 21 -11.23 1.15 -14.65
N SER A 22 -12.55 1.35 -14.75
CA SER A 22 -13.18 2.64 -15.03
C SER A 22 -14.43 2.83 -14.17
N THR A 23 -14.92 4.07 -14.07
CA THR A 23 -16.19 4.36 -13.40
C THR A 23 -17.27 4.67 -14.44
N GLN A 24 -18.48 4.17 -14.21
CA GLN A 24 -19.67 4.54 -14.98
C GLN A 24 -20.84 4.74 -14.01
N GLY A 25 -21.20 6.00 -13.78
CA GLY A 25 -22.09 6.39 -12.69
C GLY A 25 -21.54 5.91 -11.34
N ARG A 26 -22.33 5.17 -10.59
CA ARG A 26 -21.94 4.62 -9.27
C ARG A 26 -21.11 3.32 -9.32
N TYR A 27 -20.88 2.76 -10.51
CA TYR A 27 -20.23 1.45 -10.65
C TYR A 27 -18.79 1.58 -11.10
N VAL A 28 -17.94 0.73 -10.54
CA VAL A 28 -16.63 0.41 -11.10
C VAL A 28 -16.79 -0.74 -12.10
N ARG A 29 -16.15 -0.63 -13.25
CA ARG A 29 -16.18 -1.63 -14.33
C ARG A 29 -14.78 -2.02 -14.73
N ASP A 30 -14.64 -3.27 -15.14
CA ASP A 30 -13.45 -3.76 -15.82
C ASP A 30 -13.42 -3.27 -17.28
N ARG A 31 -12.33 -3.54 -18.00
CA ARG A 31 -12.16 -3.08 -19.38
C ARG A 31 -13.18 -3.65 -20.37
N HIS A 32 -13.83 -4.76 -20.01
CA HIS A 32 -14.87 -5.43 -20.78
C HIS A 32 -16.27 -4.92 -20.44
N GLY A 33 -16.37 -3.89 -19.59
CA GLY A 33 -17.63 -3.30 -19.15
C GLY A 33 -18.37 -4.12 -18.09
N ARG A 34 -17.79 -5.20 -17.58
CA ARG A 34 -18.39 -5.99 -16.49
C ARG A 34 -18.20 -5.24 -15.18
N ARG A 35 -19.17 -5.34 -14.26
CA ARG A 35 -19.08 -4.69 -12.95
C ARG A 35 -17.97 -5.34 -12.13
N PHE A 36 -17.02 -4.55 -11.67
CA PHE A 36 -16.02 -4.96 -10.69
C PHE A 36 -16.50 -4.50 -9.30
N LYS A 37 -16.88 -5.44 -8.44
CA LYS A 37 -17.32 -5.12 -7.06
C LYS A 37 -16.11 -5.14 -6.13
N PHE A 38 -15.84 -4.04 -5.45
CA PHE A 38 -14.91 -4.01 -4.32
C PHE A 38 -15.53 -4.69 -3.10
N SER A 39 -15.10 -5.91 -2.84
CA SER A 39 -15.23 -6.59 -1.55
C SER A 39 -13.89 -6.37 -0.85
N GLY A 40 -13.80 -5.32 -0.05
CA GLY A 40 -12.53 -4.77 0.43
C GLY A 40 -12.20 -5.17 1.87
N VAL A 41 -10.92 -5.37 2.15
CA VAL A 41 -10.36 -5.44 3.51
C VAL A 41 -9.18 -4.47 3.64
N ASN A 42 -8.93 -3.94 4.84
CA ASN A 42 -7.71 -3.17 5.12
C ASN A 42 -6.64 -4.12 5.66
N TRP A 43 -5.42 -4.06 5.12
CA TRP A 43 -4.27 -4.76 5.68
C TRP A 43 -3.25 -3.73 6.21
N TYR A 44 -3.42 -3.37 7.49
CA TYR A 44 -2.62 -2.33 8.14
C TYR A 44 -1.24 -2.85 8.59
N GLY A 45 -0.41 -1.93 9.08
CA GLY A 45 0.91 -2.21 9.67
C GLY A 45 2.02 -1.40 9.00
N ALA A 46 2.03 -1.31 7.66
CA ALA A 46 3.05 -0.52 6.96
C ALA A 46 2.91 1.00 7.18
N SER A 47 1.74 1.44 7.63
CA SER A 47 1.47 2.78 8.16
C SER A 47 1.98 3.02 9.58
N ASP A 48 2.36 1.97 10.29
CA ASP A 48 2.58 2.01 11.74
C ASP A 48 4.09 1.92 12.04
N ALA A 49 4.44 1.83 13.33
CA ALA A 49 5.81 1.92 13.83
C ALA A 49 6.76 0.84 13.30
N TYR A 50 6.24 -0.25 12.73
CA TYR A 50 7.05 -1.34 12.18
C TYR A 50 7.30 -1.23 10.69
N HIS A 51 6.60 -0.31 10.01
CA HIS A 51 6.74 -0.04 8.58
C HIS A 51 6.47 -1.22 7.64
N VAL A 52 5.97 -2.35 8.15
CA VAL A 52 5.56 -3.52 7.35
C VAL A 52 4.16 -3.95 7.72
N VAL A 53 3.45 -4.58 6.78
CA VAL A 53 2.11 -5.12 7.04
C VAL A 53 2.15 -6.16 8.17
N GLY A 54 1.11 -6.17 8.99
CA GLY A 54 1.04 -7.08 10.13
C GLY A 54 0.93 -8.54 9.72
N GLY A 55 1.46 -9.45 10.53
CA GLY A 55 1.32 -10.91 10.40
C GLY A 55 2.47 -11.61 9.68
N LEU A 56 3.41 -10.89 9.07
CA LEU A 56 4.61 -11.50 8.42
C LEU A 56 5.61 -12.10 9.42
N ASP A 57 5.48 -11.78 10.69
CA ASP A 57 6.13 -12.42 11.83
C ASP A 57 5.53 -13.78 12.18
N MET A 58 4.27 -14.01 11.80
CA MET A 58 3.49 -15.18 12.20
C MET A 58 3.19 -16.16 11.05
N GLN A 59 3.06 -15.67 9.82
CA GLN A 59 2.65 -16.49 8.67
C GLN A 59 3.41 -16.10 7.39
N PRO A 60 3.53 -17.04 6.42
CA PRO A 60 4.03 -16.72 5.09
C PRO A 60 3.13 -15.70 4.38
N LEU A 61 3.73 -14.77 3.64
CA LEU A 61 3.04 -13.76 2.82
C LEU A 61 1.98 -14.40 1.90
N SER A 62 2.35 -15.48 1.20
CA SER A 62 1.45 -16.21 0.31
C SER A 62 0.24 -16.80 1.04
N HIS A 63 0.41 -17.27 2.27
CA HIS A 63 -0.68 -17.80 3.07
C HIS A 63 -1.68 -16.70 3.46
N ILE A 64 -1.20 -15.54 3.91
CA ILE A 64 -2.08 -14.42 4.29
C ILE A 64 -2.88 -13.94 3.07
N CYS A 65 -2.22 -13.76 1.92
CA CYS A 65 -2.89 -13.36 0.68
C CYS A 65 -3.90 -14.40 0.18
N ALA A 66 -3.58 -15.70 0.31
CA ALA A 66 -4.52 -16.78 -0.01
C ALA A 66 -5.76 -16.71 0.88
N VAL A 67 -5.60 -16.51 2.19
CA VAL A 67 -6.73 -16.36 3.14
C VAL A 67 -7.63 -15.17 2.75
N VAL A 68 -7.04 -14.02 2.39
CA VAL A 68 -7.82 -12.85 1.91
C VAL A 68 -8.71 -13.24 0.72
N ARG A 69 -8.16 -14.01 -0.23
CA ARG A 69 -8.91 -14.48 -1.40
C ARG A 69 -9.97 -15.52 -1.04
N GLU A 70 -9.65 -16.48 -0.18
CA GLU A 70 -10.55 -17.55 0.27
C GLU A 70 -11.77 -17.01 1.03
N LEU A 71 -11.58 -15.94 1.80
CA LEU A 71 -12.67 -15.22 2.48
C LEU A 71 -13.55 -14.41 1.53
N GLY A 72 -13.23 -14.36 0.24
CA GLY A 72 -14.03 -13.71 -0.79
C GLY A 72 -13.77 -12.21 -0.96
N PHE A 73 -12.66 -11.68 -0.44
CA PHE A 73 -12.23 -10.32 -0.74
C PHE A 73 -11.66 -10.24 -2.16
N SER A 74 -11.97 -9.14 -2.85
CA SER A 74 -11.50 -8.84 -4.21
C SER A 74 -10.53 -7.67 -4.27
N MET A 75 -10.35 -6.96 -3.15
CA MET A 75 -9.47 -5.80 -3.05
C MET A 75 -8.90 -5.66 -1.63
N VAL A 76 -7.64 -5.28 -1.53
CA VAL A 76 -7.01 -4.83 -0.28
C VAL A 76 -6.73 -3.33 -0.37
N ARG A 77 -7.22 -2.59 0.61
CA ARG A 77 -6.74 -1.24 0.90
C ARG A 77 -5.47 -1.41 1.74
N LEU A 78 -4.37 -0.84 1.26
CA LEU A 78 -3.03 -1.07 1.77
C LEU A 78 -2.43 0.24 2.32
N PRO A 79 -2.66 0.51 3.62
CA PRO A 79 -2.06 1.62 4.35
C PRO A 79 -0.53 1.62 4.33
N PHE A 80 0.08 2.76 4.05
CA PHE A 80 1.51 3.02 4.24
C PHE A 80 1.73 4.41 4.88
N SER A 81 2.90 4.62 5.47
CA SER A 81 3.32 5.92 6.00
C SER A 81 4.35 6.60 5.10
N SER A 82 4.39 7.93 5.09
CA SER A 82 5.46 8.66 4.37
C SER A 82 6.85 8.35 4.94
N GLU A 83 6.94 8.10 6.24
CA GLU A 83 8.16 7.61 6.91
C GLU A 83 8.63 6.26 6.36
N MET A 84 7.71 5.31 6.19
CA MET A 84 8.00 3.96 5.70
C MET A 84 8.65 3.96 4.31
N LEU A 85 8.29 4.91 3.44
CA LEU A 85 8.93 5.06 2.11
C LEU A 85 10.44 5.37 2.19
N ARG A 86 10.91 5.84 3.34
CA ARG A 86 12.30 6.26 3.57
C ARG A 86 13.04 5.29 4.50
N ALA A 87 12.34 4.32 5.08
CA ALA A 87 12.95 3.31 5.92
C ALA A 87 13.81 2.36 5.09
N HIS A 88 15.00 2.03 5.60
CA HIS A 88 15.94 1.14 4.90
C HIS A 88 15.84 -0.32 5.35
N ALA A 89 15.23 -0.58 6.50
CA ALA A 89 15.03 -1.91 7.04
C ALA A 89 13.71 -1.97 7.83
N PRO A 90 13.02 -3.11 7.86
CA PRO A 90 11.86 -3.31 8.72
C PRO A 90 12.28 -3.35 10.20
N ALA A 91 11.35 -3.07 11.10
CA ALA A 91 11.62 -3.16 12.53
C ALA A 91 12.03 -4.59 12.93
N PRO A 92 12.97 -4.79 13.87
CA PRO A 92 13.37 -6.13 14.31
C PRO A 92 12.16 -6.95 14.79
N GLY A 93 12.07 -8.20 14.33
CA GLY A 93 10.99 -9.12 14.68
C GLY A 93 9.66 -8.88 13.95
N SER A 94 9.52 -7.83 13.15
CA SER A 94 8.28 -7.57 12.39
C SER A 94 8.08 -8.49 11.17
N VAL A 95 9.13 -9.21 10.77
CA VAL A 95 9.09 -10.24 9.73
C VAL A 95 9.85 -11.46 10.23
N ASN A 96 9.24 -12.63 10.11
CA ASN A 96 9.92 -13.90 10.33
C ASN A 96 10.50 -14.38 9.00
N PHE A 97 11.83 -14.27 8.85
CA PHE A 97 12.52 -14.61 7.61
C PHE A 97 12.64 -16.13 7.38
N ASP A 98 12.46 -16.97 8.40
CA ASP A 98 12.38 -18.42 8.19
C ASP A 98 11.07 -18.79 7.46
N LEU A 99 9.98 -18.07 7.77
CA LEU A 99 8.70 -18.21 7.07
C LEU A 99 8.66 -17.43 5.74
N ASN A 100 9.40 -16.33 5.67
CA ASN A 100 9.40 -15.40 4.54
C ASN A 100 10.84 -15.13 4.02
N PRO A 101 11.57 -16.16 3.55
CA PRO A 101 12.99 -16.03 3.20
C PRO A 101 13.22 -15.05 2.04
N GLY A 102 12.27 -14.94 1.11
CA GLY A 102 12.33 -13.99 0.00
C GLY A 102 12.24 -12.52 0.43
N LEU A 103 11.88 -12.22 1.69
CA LEU A 103 11.82 -10.86 2.22
C LEU A 103 13.11 -10.43 2.91
N GLN A 104 14.08 -11.34 3.10
CA GLN A 104 15.31 -11.03 3.81
C GLN A 104 16.14 -9.98 3.06
N GLY A 105 16.57 -8.95 3.79
CA GLY A 105 17.39 -7.85 3.24
C GLY A 105 16.62 -6.80 2.44
N LYS A 106 15.30 -6.96 2.26
CA LYS A 106 14.45 -5.95 1.63
C LYS A 106 14.15 -4.80 2.57
N SER A 107 14.14 -3.59 2.04
CA SER A 107 13.53 -2.42 2.69
C SER A 107 12.02 -2.61 2.83
N PRO A 108 11.36 -1.86 3.73
CA PRO A 108 9.91 -1.81 3.80
C PRO A 108 9.23 -1.57 2.45
N LEU A 109 9.74 -0.66 1.60
CA LEU A 109 9.13 -0.38 0.29
C LEU A 109 9.20 -1.60 -0.62
N GLU A 110 10.33 -2.30 -0.61
CA GLU A 110 10.49 -3.55 -1.35
C GLU A 110 9.61 -4.67 -0.81
N ILE A 111 9.36 -4.74 0.51
CA ILE A 111 8.38 -5.67 1.10
C ILE A 111 6.96 -5.31 0.63
N LEU A 112 6.60 -4.03 0.58
CA LEU A 112 5.31 -3.59 0.05
C LEU A 112 5.11 -4.05 -1.42
N ASP A 113 6.17 -4.02 -2.22
CA ASP A 113 6.13 -4.51 -3.60
C ASP A 113 5.85 -6.01 -3.68
N GLU A 114 6.46 -6.81 -2.80
CA GLU A 114 6.17 -8.25 -2.69
C GLU A 114 4.72 -8.49 -2.30
N VAL A 115 4.18 -7.69 -1.38
CA VAL A 115 2.76 -7.76 -0.99
C VAL A 115 1.86 -7.46 -2.19
N VAL A 116 2.14 -6.39 -2.94
CA VAL A 116 1.38 -6.03 -4.16
C VAL A 116 1.46 -7.13 -5.22
N ARG A 117 2.64 -7.74 -5.39
CA ARG A 117 2.83 -8.86 -6.34
C ARG A 117 2.01 -10.07 -5.92
N GLU A 118 2.10 -10.49 -4.67
CA GLU A 118 1.41 -11.68 -4.17
C GLU A 118 -0.11 -11.50 -4.17
N LEU A 119 -0.64 -10.34 -3.76
CA LEU A 119 -2.07 -10.04 -3.88
C LEU A 119 -2.54 -10.15 -5.34
N GLY A 120 -1.73 -9.66 -6.28
CA GLY A 120 -1.97 -9.83 -7.70
C GLY A 120 -2.04 -11.30 -8.14
N ARG A 121 -1.09 -12.14 -7.70
CA ARG A 121 -1.09 -13.60 -7.96
C ARG A 121 -2.35 -14.28 -7.43
N GLN A 122 -2.86 -13.80 -6.30
CA GLN A 122 -4.10 -14.30 -5.68
C GLN A 122 -5.39 -13.68 -6.27
N ARG A 123 -5.29 -12.92 -7.37
CA ARG A 123 -6.41 -12.21 -8.01
C ARG A 123 -7.14 -11.25 -7.07
N VAL A 124 -6.37 -10.49 -6.30
CA VAL A 124 -6.84 -9.45 -5.38
C VAL A 124 -6.27 -8.11 -5.85
N ALA A 125 -7.15 -7.13 -6.07
CA ALA A 125 -6.74 -5.78 -6.46
C ALA A 125 -6.18 -5.00 -5.25
N VAL A 126 -5.40 -3.95 -5.51
CA VAL A 126 -4.79 -3.12 -4.46
C VAL A 126 -5.23 -1.67 -4.62
N VAL A 127 -5.60 -1.05 -3.50
CA VAL A 127 -5.71 0.41 -3.37
C VAL A 127 -4.65 0.85 -2.38
N LEU A 128 -3.64 1.58 -2.86
CA LEU A 128 -2.61 2.15 -1.99
C LEU A 128 -3.20 3.30 -1.19
N ASN A 129 -2.86 3.41 0.08
CA ASN A 129 -3.37 4.46 0.94
C ASN A 129 -2.26 5.13 1.74
N ASN A 130 -2.01 6.42 1.49
CA ASN A 130 -1.13 7.20 2.37
C ASN A 130 -1.89 7.49 3.67
N HIS A 131 -1.57 6.70 4.69
CA HIS A 131 -2.34 6.61 5.91
C HIS A 131 -1.86 7.61 6.96
N THR A 132 -0.54 7.75 7.07
CA THR A 132 0.12 8.56 8.09
C THR A 132 1.38 9.21 7.52
N THR A 133 1.80 10.30 8.15
CA THR A 133 3.10 10.94 7.89
C THR A 133 4.18 10.21 8.68
N PHE A 134 3.93 10.00 9.97
CA PHE A 134 4.78 9.26 10.90
C PHE A 134 4.20 7.86 11.16
N GLY A 135 5.07 6.86 11.27
CA GLY A 135 4.70 5.48 11.58
C GLY A 135 4.05 5.35 12.96
N ALA A 136 2.72 5.41 13.02
CA ALA A 136 1.95 5.37 14.26
C ALA A 136 0.49 4.98 14.00
N TRP A 137 -0.21 4.56 15.06
CA TRP A 137 -1.65 4.35 15.00
C TRP A 137 -2.40 5.67 14.74
N CYS A 138 -3.34 5.69 13.79
CA CYS A 138 -4.10 6.89 13.44
C CYS A 138 -5.36 7.07 14.31
N GLY A 139 -5.94 8.27 14.30
CA GLY A 139 -7.26 8.56 14.89
C GLY A 139 -7.24 9.59 16.02
N GLY A 140 -6.06 9.96 16.51
CA GLY A 140 -5.88 11.04 17.48
C GLY A 140 -5.68 12.40 16.84
N PRO A 141 -5.86 13.50 17.60
CA PRO A 141 -5.33 14.81 17.22
C PRO A 141 -3.80 14.72 17.19
N ASP A 142 -3.23 14.56 16.00
CA ASP A 142 -1.83 14.24 15.79
C ASP A 142 -1.24 14.95 14.55
N SER A 143 0.06 14.77 14.34
CA SER A 143 0.77 15.26 13.15
C SER A 143 0.45 14.48 11.87
N ASN A 144 -0.54 13.58 11.90
CA ASN A 144 -1.00 12.81 10.74
C ASN A 144 -2.34 13.33 10.16
N GLY A 145 -2.91 14.42 10.68
CA GLY A 145 -4.19 14.92 10.16
C GLY A 145 -4.14 15.54 8.75
N LEU A 146 -2.96 16.00 8.31
CA LEU A 146 -2.73 16.63 7.00
C LEU A 146 -1.63 15.88 6.23
N TRP A 147 -1.54 16.13 4.92
CA TRP A 147 -0.53 15.56 4.01
C TRP A 147 0.82 16.30 4.05
N PHE A 148 0.92 17.35 4.87
CA PHE A 148 2.11 18.14 5.12
C PHE A 148 2.17 18.51 6.61
N LEU A 149 3.31 19.01 7.07
CA LEU A 149 3.46 19.57 8.40
C LEU A 149 3.33 21.09 8.34
N PRO A 150 2.28 21.68 8.95
CA PRO A 150 2.14 23.13 9.03
C PRO A 150 3.27 23.80 9.81
N THR A 151 3.82 23.09 10.80
CA THR A 151 4.95 23.52 11.62
C THR A 151 5.90 22.34 11.85
N GLY A 152 7.21 22.64 11.91
CA GLY A 152 8.24 21.64 12.18
C GLY A 152 8.77 20.91 10.94
N ARG A 153 9.57 19.87 11.19
CA ARG A 153 10.16 18.97 10.19
C ARG A 153 10.15 17.56 10.74
N ALA A 154 10.09 16.56 9.85
CA ALA A 154 10.31 15.19 10.27
C ALA A 154 11.82 14.93 10.43
N PRO A 155 12.22 13.91 11.23
CA PRO A 155 13.62 13.50 11.35
C PRO A 155 14.31 13.19 10.02
N TRP A 156 13.54 12.76 9.02
CA TRP A 156 14.02 12.39 7.68
C TRP A 156 13.87 13.49 6.63
N GLY A 157 13.50 14.72 7.02
CA GLY A 157 13.43 15.86 6.11
C GLY A 157 12.14 16.69 6.19
N PRO A 158 11.99 17.68 5.29
CA PRO A 158 10.78 18.49 5.23
C PRO A 158 9.58 17.64 4.82
N GLN A 159 8.40 17.94 5.37
CA GLN A 159 7.13 17.32 5.01
C GLN A 159 6.23 18.38 4.41
N THR A 160 6.47 18.70 3.14
CA THR A 160 5.71 19.69 2.37
C THR A 160 4.72 18.99 1.45
N GLU A 161 3.73 19.74 0.97
CA GLU A 161 2.84 19.25 -0.09
C GLU A 161 3.61 18.80 -1.33
N ALA A 162 4.65 19.55 -1.74
CA ALA A 162 5.50 19.17 -2.85
C ALA A 162 6.15 17.80 -2.64
N GLN A 163 6.70 17.54 -1.45
CA GLN A 163 7.27 16.23 -1.13
C GLN A 163 6.21 15.11 -1.16
N TRP A 164 5.00 15.38 -0.66
CA TRP A 164 3.91 14.40 -0.70
C TRP A 164 3.44 14.10 -2.14
N ILE A 165 3.41 15.11 -3.02
CA ILE A 165 3.14 14.92 -4.45
C ILE A 165 4.25 14.08 -5.10
N GLU A 166 5.52 14.36 -4.78
CA GLU A 166 6.66 13.58 -5.27
C GLU A 166 6.61 12.12 -4.81
N ASP A 167 6.24 11.86 -3.56
CA ASP A 167 6.06 10.51 -3.03
C ASP A 167 4.98 9.75 -3.81
N TRP A 168 3.84 10.39 -4.10
CA TRP A 168 2.79 9.80 -4.94
C TRP A 168 3.23 9.59 -6.39
N ALA A 169 3.95 10.54 -6.98
CA ALA A 169 4.48 10.41 -8.33
C ALA A 169 5.50 9.26 -8.43
N MET A 170 6.33 9.08 -7.39
CA MET A 170 7.25 7.94 -7.27
C MET A 170 6.48 6.62 -7.23
N LEU A 171 5.47 6.48 -6.37
CA LEU A 171 4.66 5.26 -6.28
C LEU A 171 3.90 4.97 -7.58
N ALA A 172 3.33 6.00 -8.22
CA ALA A 172 2.65 5.87 -9.50
C ALA A 172 3.60 5.39 -10.61
N ALA A 173 4.84 5.91 -10.64
CA ALA A 173 5.86 5.45 -11.58
C ALA A 173 6.32 4.01 -11.27
N ARG A 174 6.52 3.68 -9.99
CA ARG A 174 6.93 2.35 -9.50
C ARG A 174 5.95 1.26 -9.89
N TYR A 175 4.64 1.51 -9.71
CA TYR A 175 3.57 0.55 -9.95
C TYR A 175 2.89 0.68 -11.33
N ARG A 176 3.43 1.47 -12.27
CA ARG A 176 2.80 1.70 -13.59
C ARG A 176 2.60 0.43 -14.43
N LEU A 177 3.37 -0.63 -14.16
CA LEU A 177 3.26 -1.94 -14.80
C LEU A 177 2.49 -2.96 -13.97
N CYS A 178 1.85 -2.53 -12.88
CA CYS A 178 1.05 -3.36 -11.97
C CYS A 178 -0.44 -3.01 -12.13
N PRO A 179 -1.13 -3.48 -13.17
CA PRO A 179 -2.52 -3.10 -13.45
C PRO A 179 -3.52 -3.47 -12.34
N GLN A 180 -3.17 -4.38 -11.44
CA GLN A 180 -3.93 -4.72 -10.24
C GLN A 180 -3.85 -3.65 -9.14
N VAL A 181 -2.95 -2.67 -9.24
CA VAL A 181 -2.98 -1.45 -8.42
C VAL A 181 -4.01 -0.50 -9.04
N VAL A 182 -5.22 -0.52 -8.50
CA VAL A 182 -6.41 0.07 -9.13
C VAL A 182 -6.79 1.44 -8.59
N GLY A 183 -6.09 1.93 -7.57
CA GLY A 183 -6.40 3.22 -6.99
C GLY A 183 -5.38 3.71 -5.98
N TYR A 184 -5.44 5.03 -5.76
CA TYR A 184 -4.63 5.77 -4.81
C TYR A 184 -5.58 6.55 -3.89
N ASP A 185 -5.69 6.10 -2.64
CA ASP A 185 -6.40 6.79 -1.57
C ASP A 185 -5.44 7.81 -0.94
N LEU A 186 -5.55 9.04 -1.43
CA LEU A 186 -4.52 10.08 -1.35
C LEU A 186 -4.08 10.43 0.07
N ARG A 187 -5.02 10.61 1.00
CA ARG A 187 -4.70 10.85 2.42
C ARG A 187 -5.82 10.31 3.28
N ASN A 188 -5.47 9.42 4.21
CA ASN A 188 -6.41 8.91 5.19
C ASN A 188 -6.91 10.03 6.12
N GLU A 189 -8.23 10.08 6.31
CA GLU A 189 -8.89 10.83 7.39
C GLU A 189 -8.38 12.27 7.58
N VAL A 190 -8.40 13.08 6.51
CA VAL A 190 -8.05 14.50 6.61
C VAL A 190 -8.83 15.13 7.77
N ARG A 191 -8.10 15.62 8.77
CA ARG A 191 -8.66 16.12 10.03
C ARG A 191 -7.95 17.38 10.48
N ALA A 192 -8.68 18.23 11.19
CA ALA A 192 -8.10 19.43 11.79
C ALA A 192 -7.01 19.03 12.80
N SER A 193 -5.83 19.62 12.67
CA SER A 193 -4.78 19.52 13.69
C SER A 193 -5.22 20.32 14.93
N PRO A 194 -5.04 19.83 16.16
CA PRO A 194 -5.51 20.47 17.40
C PRO A 194 -4.88 21.83 17.69
N HIS A 195 -3.88 22.27 16.92
CA HIS A 195 -3.20 23.54 17.14
C HIS A 195 -3.76 24.63 16.23
N ARG A 196 -4.92 25.17 16.64
CA ARG A 196 -5.29 26.58 16.41
C ARG A 196 -5.26 27.31 17.73
#